data_AF-A0A7C0WGN7-F1
#
_entry.id   AF-A0A7C0WGN7-F1
#
_cell.length_a   1.000
_cell.length_b   1.000
_cell.length_c   1.000
_cell.angle_alpha   90.00
_cell.angle_beta   90.00
_cell.angle_gamma   90.00
#
_symmetry.space_group_name_H-M   'P 1'
#
loop_
_entity.id
_entity.type
_entity.pdbx_description
1 polymer ?
#
loop_
_entity_poly.entity_id
_entity_poly.type
_entity_poly.pdbx_seq_one_letter_code
_entity_poly.pdbx_strand_id
1 'polypeptide(L)'
;KMLTLAYPGGPVIDEYAVKGDVNFVRFPRALNKKDNFNFSFSGLKTAVLNYIESKPEQFVRQHIYDICAGFQMAVADVLIDKTSSLAKKYQLEQVTLAGGVARNEFIRHQFSVRAGEEGYSIYFPSPNFCTDNAAMIGKAGLFHLQNGECSSFDLDAIPNLNLKAID
;
A
#
# COMPACT_ATOMS: atom_id res chain seq x y z
N LYS A 1 3.10 -13.73 -9.69
CA LYS A 1 2.43 -14.98 -10.14
C LYS A 1 1.90 -14.88 -11.57
N MET A 2 1.03 -13.93 -11.90
CA MET A 2 0.49 -13.77 -13.28
C MET A 2 1.57 -13.47 -14.32
N LEU A 3 2.54 -12.64 -13.96
CA LEU A 3 3.68 -12.26 -14.79
C LEU A 3 4.87 -13.23 -14.66
N THR A 4 4.65 -14.45 -14.16
CA THR A 4 5.71 -15.45 -13.83
C THR A 4 6.87 -14.92 -12.97
N LEU A 5 6.70 -13.78 -12.30
CA LEU A 5 7.65 -13.19 -11.36
C LEU A 5 7.78 -14.02 -10.07
N ALA A 6 8.96 -13.93 -9.45
CA ALA A 6 9.28 -14.51 -8.16
C ALA A 6 8.31 -14.05 -7.04
N TYR A 7 8.20 -14.86 -5.98
CA TYR A 7 7.39 -14.56 -4.81
C TYR A 7 8.29 -14.25 -3.61
N PRO A 8 8.01 -13.20 -2.80
CA PRO A 8 6.88 -12.27 -2.91
C PRO A 8 7.05 -11.28 -4.08
N GLY A 9 5.94 -10.98 -4.77
CA GLY A 9 5.96 -10.22 -6.02
C GLY A 9 6.11 -8.69 -5.85
N GLY A 10 5.85 -8.15 -4.66
CA GLY A 10 5.90 -6.71 -4.40
C GLY A 10 7.27 -6.08 -4.70
N PRO A 11 8.37 -6.58 -4.11
CA PRO A 11 9.72 -6.08 -4.40
C PRO A 11 10.12 -6.17 -5.87
N VAL A 12 9.72 -7.25 -6.56
CA VAL A 12 10.05 -7.43 -7.98
C VAL A 12 9.30 -6.43 -8.86
N ILE A 13 8.02 -6.18 -8.55
CA ILE A 13 7.23 -5.16 -9.24
C ILE A 13 7.85 -3.78 -9.02
N ASP A 14 8.31 -3.48 -7.80
CA ASP A 14 8.97 -2.20 -7.49
C ASP A 14 10.24 -2.01 -8.32
N GLU A 15 11.10 -3.02 -8.36
CA GLU A 15 12.33 -3.00 -9.16
C GLU A 15 12.05 -2.80 -10.67
N TYR A 16 11.01 -3.47 -11.18
CA TYR A 16 10.69 -3.41 -12.61
C TYR A 16 10.00 -2.09 -12.97
N ALA A 17 9.09 -1.61 -12.12
CA ALA A 17 8.34 -0.38 -12.36
C ALA A 17 9.27 0.84 -12.52
N VAL A 18 10.40 0.89 -11.81
CA VAL A 18 11.40 1.96 -11.93
C VAL A 18 11.92 2.13 -13.37
N LYS A 19 11.96 1.06 -14.16
CA LYS A 19 12.47 1.07 -15.55
C LYS A 19 11.35 1.12 -16.60
N GLY A 20 10.09 1.18 -16.19
CA GLY A 20 8.93 1.18 -17.08
C GLY A 20 8.32 2.56 -17.28
N ASP A 21 7.56 2.72 -18.36
CA ASP A 21 6.74 3.91 -18.58
C ASP A 21 5.36 3.76 -17.90
N VAL A 22 5.11 4.60 -16.90
CA VAL A 22 3.82 4.68 -16.18
C VAL A 22 2.63 5.03 -17.08
N ASN A 23 2.88 5.64 -18.25
CA ASN A 23 1.84 6.05 -19.21
C ASN A 23 1.52 4.98 -20.26
N PHE A 24 2.31 3.90 -20.35
CA PHE A 24 2.14 2.86 -21.36
C PHE A 24 0.78 2.15 -21.27
N VAL A 25 0.35 1.83 -20.05
CA VAL A 25 -0.94 1.19 -19.79
C VAL A 25 -1.62 1.79 -18.57
N ARG A 26 -2.87 2.23 -18.74
CA ARG A 26 -3.69 2.80 -17.66
C ARG A 26 -4.65 1.76 -17.11
N PHE A 27 -4.35 1.21 -15.95
CA PHE A 27 -5.25 0.29 -15.24
C PHE A 27 -6.34 1.02 -14.43
N PRO A 28 -7.48 0.38 -14.12
CA PRO A 28 -8.57 1.03 -13.41
C PRO A 28 -8.22 1.37 -11.95
N ARG A 29 -8.69 2.53 -11.48
CA ARG A 29 -8.69 2.94 -10.07
C ARG A 29 -10.07 2.63 -9.48
N ALA A 30 -10.19 1.55 -8.71
CA ALA A 30 -11.49 1.09 -8.20
C ALA A 30 -11.95 1.91 -6.98
N LEU A 31 -13.27 1.95 -6.78
CA LEU A 31 -13.94 2.65 -5.66
C LEU A 31 -13.54 4.13 -5.50
N ASN A 32 -13.22 4.83 -6.60
CA ASN A 32 -12.83 6.25 -6.56
C ASN A 32 -14.02 7.22 -6.52
N LYS A 33 -15.02 6.92 -5.67
CA LYS A 33 -16.17 7.81 -5.43
C LYS A 33 -15.86 8.77 -4.29
N LYS A 34 -16.39 10.00 -4.38
CA LYS A 34 -16.29 11.00 -3.31
C LYS A 34 -16.78 10.42 -1.97
N ASP A 35 -16.08 10.75 -0.88
CA ASP A 35 -16.40 10.32 0.48
C ASP A 35 -16.43 8.79 0.72
N ASN A 36 -15.82 8.01 -0.19
CA ASN A 36 -15.61 6.58 0.00
C ASN A 36 -14.13 6.30 0.28
N PHE A 37 -13.82 5.89 1.51
CA PHE A 37 -12.45 5.56 1.94
C PHE A 37 -12.14 4.06 1.94
N ASN A 38 -13.07 3.23 1.47
CA ASN A 38 -12.84 1.80 1.30
C ASN A 38 -11.96 1.52 0.08
N PHE A 39 -11.15 0.47 0.15
CA PHE A 39 -10.26 0.02 -0.92
C PHE A 39 -10.79 -1.23 -1.61
N SER A 40 -10.50 -1.38 -2.90
CA SER A 40 -10.70 -2.63 -3.63
C SER A 40 -9.65 -2.77 -4.71
N PHE A 41 -8.90 -3.87 -4.69
CA PHE A 41 -7.87 -4.17 -5.69
C PHE A 41 -8.19 -5.44 -6.51
N SER A 42 -9.32 -6.09 -6.26
CA SER A 42 -9.74 -7.29 -7.00
C SER A 42 -10.00 -6.98 -8.47
N GLY A 43 -10.73 -5.90 -8.75
CA GLY A 43 -10.97 -5.44 -10.12
C GLY A 43 -9.68 -5.03 -10.86
N LEU A 44 -8.71 -4.45 -10.15
CA LEU A 44 -7.40 -4.13 -10.70
C LEU A 44 -6.64 -5.40 -11.10
N LYS A 45 -6.62 -6.41 -10.22
CA LYS A 45 -6.02 -7.72 -10.52
C LYS A 45 -6.63 -8.36 -11.77
N THR A 46 -7.96 -8.34 -11.88
CA THR A 46 -8.66 -8.88 -13.07
C THR A 46 -8.33 -8.08 -14.34
N ALA A 47 -8.28 -6.75 -14.26
CA ALA A 47 -7.93 -5.92 -15.40
C ALA A 47 -6.50 -6.18 -15.90
N VAL A 48 -5.54 -6.35 -14.98
CA VAL A 48 -4.16 -6.71 -15.31
C VAL A 48 -4.09 -8.09 -15.97
N LEU A 49 -4.81 -9.08 -15.41
CA LEU A 49 -4.88 -10.43 -15.98
C LEU A 49 -5.42 -10.41 -17.42
N ASN A 50 -6.57 -9.77 -17.62
CA ASN A 50 -7.20 -9.66 -18.94
C ASN A 50 -6.29 -8.93 -19.94
N TYR A 51 -5.59 -7.89 -19.50
CA TYR A 51 -4.63 -7.18 -20.35
C TYR A 51 -3.51 -8.12 -20.81
N ILE A 52 -2.90 -8.87 -19.89
CA ILE A 52 -1.84 -9.84 -20.18
C ILE A 52 -2.34 -10.93 -21.13
N GLU A 53 -3.49 -11.53 -20.84
CA GLU A 53 -4.06 -12.63 -21.64
C GLU A 53 -4.51 -12.17 -23.05
N SER A 54 -4.87 -10.90 -23.21
CA SER A 54 -5.23 -10.33 -24.52
C SER A 54 -4.05 -10.09 -25.46
N LYS A 55 -2.81 -10.34 -25.02
CA LYS A 55 -1.58 -10.04 -25.77
C LYS A 55 -0.75 -11.30 -26.01
N PRO A 56 0.01 -11.36 -27.12
CA PRO A 56 0.99 -12.43 -27.32
C PRO A 56 2.01 -12.46 -26.18
N GLU A 57 2.44 -13.65 -25.78
CA GLU A 57 3.39 -13.81 -24.66
C GLU A 57 4.69 -13.00 -24.87
N GLN A 58 5.20 -12.96 -26.10
CA GLN A 58 6.39 -12.19 -26.44
C GLN A 58 6.21 -10.69 -26.18
N PHE A 59 5.03 -10.14 -26.47
CA PHE A 59 4.71 -8.73 -26.20
C PHE A 59 4.72 -8.46 -24.69
N VAL A 60 4.09 -9.34 -23.89
CA VAL A 60 4.07 -9.19 -22.43
C VAL A 60 5.47 -9.23 -21.85
N ARG A 61 6.34 -10.14 -22.31
CA ARG A 61 7.73 -10.22 -21.87
C ARG A 61 8.52 -8.96 -22.22
N GLN A 62 8.32 -8.40 -23.41
CA GLN A 62 8.98 -7.17 -23.85
C GLN A 62 8.55 -5.94 -23.03
N HIS A 63 7.27 -5.86 -22.65
CA HIS A 63 6.68 -4.72 -21.95
C HIS A 63 6.43 -4.96 -20.46
N ILE A 64 7.11 -5.95 -19.85
CA ILE A 64 6.85 -6.33 -18.45
C ILE A 64 7.14 -5.18 -17.48
N TYR A 65 8.17 -4.38 -17.74
CA TYR A 65 8.53 -3.20 -16.95
C TYR A 65 7.43 -2.14 -17.01
N ASP A 66 6.92 -1.84 -18.21
CA ASP A 66 5.85 -0.88 -18.44
C ASP A 66 4.52 -1.32 -17.79
N ILE A 67 4.20 -2.62 -17.86
CA ILE A 67 3.03 -3.21 -17.20
C ILE A 67 3.16 -3.11 -15.68
N CYS A 68 4.34 -3.39 -15.12
CA CYS A 68 4.63 -3.21 -13.70
C CYS A 68 4.47 -1.76 -13.27
N ALA A 69 4.99 -0.80 -14.06
CA ALA A 69 4.88 0.63 -13.81
C ALA A 69 3.42 1.10 -13.79
N GLY A 70 2.64 0.74 -14.83
CA GLY A 70 1.22 1.09 -14.90
C GLY A 70 0.41 0.49 -13.74
N PHE A 71 0.72 -0.75 -13.32
CA PHE A 71 0.06 -1.40 -12.18
C PHE A 71 0.42 -0.72 -10.86
N GLN A 72 1.70 -0.46 -10.62
CA GLN A 72 2.17 0.21 -9.41
C GLN A 72 1.56 1.61 -9.28
N MET A 73 1.51 2.36 -10.38
CA MET A 73 0.88 3.68 -10.43
C MET A 73 -0.62 3.60 -10.10
N ALA A 74 -1.34 2.58 -10.59
CA ALA A 74 -2.75 2.39 -10.26
C ALA A 74 -3.00 2.09 -8.78
N VAL A 75 -2.10 1.36 -8.13
CA VAL A 75 -2.15 1.14 -6.67
C VAL A 75 -1.84 2.42 -5.92
N ALA A 76 -0.75 3.11 -6.29
CA ALA A 76 -0.30 4.33 -5.64
C ALA A 76 -1.39 5.42 -5.65
N ASP A 77 -2.01 5.68 -6.81
CA ASP A 77 -3.06 6.69 -6.95
C ASP A 77 -4.21 6.46 -5.97
N VAL A 78 -4.71 5.22 -5.88
CA VAL A 78 -5.85 4.91 -5.00
C VAL A 78 -5.49 5.13 -3.53
N LEU A 79 -4.27 4.74 -3.12
CA LEU A 79 -3.78 4.95 -1.76
C LEU A 79 -3.67 6.45 -1.46
N ILE A 80 -3.00 7.20 -2.34
CA ILE A 80 -2.70 8.61 -2.13
C ILE A 80 -3.97 9.46 -2.18
N ASP A 81 -4.82 9.28 -3.17
CA ASP A 81 -6.03 10.10 -3.33
C ASP A 81 -6.98 9.92 -2.14
N LYS A 82 -7.16 8.68 -1.67
CA LYS A 82 -8.03 8.40 -0.52
C LYS A 82 -7.44 8.93 0.78
N THR A 83 -6.16 8.70 1.03
CA THR A 83 -5.48 9.20 2.23
C THR A 83 -5.47 10.73 2.27
N SER A 84 -5.14 11.39 1.17
CA SER A 84 -5.08 12.85 1.09
C SER A 84 -6.48 13.48 1.21
N SER A 85 -7.49 12.89 0.55
CA SER A 85 -8.88 13.30 0.72
C SER A 85 -9.36 13.18 2.17
N LEU A 86 -8.96 12.12 2.88
CA LEU A 86 -9.29 11.92 4.29
C LEU A 86 -8.55 12.94 5.17
N ALA A 87 -7.25 13.13 4.96
CA ALA A 87 -6.45 14.11 5.69
C ALA A 87 -7.03 15.52 5.55
N LYS A 88 -7.40 15.92 4.34
CA LYS A 88 -8.05 17.21 4.09
C LYS A 88 -9.42 17.32 4.75
N LYS A 89 -10.24 16.26 4.68
CA LYS A 89 -11.59 16.24 5.28
C LYS A 89 -11.55 16.46 6.79
N TYR A 90 -10.58 15.84 7.47
CA TYR A 90 -10.42 15.90 8.93
C TYR A 90 -9.36 16.90 9.39
N GLN A 91 -8.81 17.70 8.48
CA GLN A 91 -7.75 18.68 8.76
C GLN A 91 -6.56 18.07 9.52
N LEU A 92 -6.14 16.87 9.11
CA LEU A 92 -5.02 16.18 9.73
C LEU A 92 -3.70 16.82 9.31
N GLU A 93 -2.89 17.20 10.29
CA GLU A 93 -1.56 17.76 10.05
C GLU A 93 -0.50 16.68 9.81
N GLN A 94 -0.77 15.44 10.25
CA GLN A 94 0.18 14.35 10.26
C GLN A 94 -0.46 13.05 9.78
N VAL A 95 0.22 12.38 8.85
CA VAL A 95 -0.17 11.09 8.28
C VAL A 95 0.99 10.12 8.44
N THR A 96 0.71 8.89 8.87
CA THR A 96 1.71 7.82 8.91
C THR A 96 1.33 6.70 7.96
N LEU A 97 2.27 6.25 7.13
CA LEU A 97 2.10 5.07 6.28
C LEU A 97 2.95 3.92 6.84
N ALA A 98 2.29 2.83 7.25
CA ALA A 98 2.91 1.64 7.81
C ALA A 98 2.46 0.36 7.07
N GLY A 99 3.06 -0.78 7.42
CA GLY A 99 2.83 -2.08 6.77
C GLY A 99 3.75 -2.33 5.58
N GLY A 100 3.76 -3.57 5.07
CA GLY A 100 4.74 -4.02 4.08
C GLY A 100 4.76 -3.21 2.78
N VAL A 101 3.61 -2.69 2.34
CA VAL A 101 3.50 -1.81 1.15
C VAL A 101 4.21 -0.47 1.36
N ALA A 102 4.34 0.00 2.60
CA ALA A 102 5.08 1.22 2.95
C ALA A 102 6.59 1.10 2.69
N ARG A 103 7.10 -0.10 2.39
CA ARG A 103 8.49 -0.32 1.94
C ARG A 103 8.71 0.10 0.49
N ASN A 104 7.63 0.20 -0.31
CA ASN A 104 7.71 0.53 -1.72
C ASN A 104 8.19 1.98 -1.93
N GLU A 105 9.33 2.15 -2.61
CA GLU A 105 9.99 3.46 -2.70
C GLU A 105 9.19 4.43 -3.57
N PHE A 106 8.62 3.93 -4.67
CA PHE A 106 7.75 4.74 -5.54
C PHE A 106 6.55 5.31 -4.77
N ILE A 107 5.84 4.46 -4.01
CA ILE A 107 4.69 4.87 -3.20
C ILE A 107 5.10 5.90 -2.15
N ARG A 108 6.23 5.71 -1.45
CA ARG A 108 6.74 6.70 -0.47
C ARG A 108 7.03 8.05 -1.12
N HIS A 109 7.67 8.04 -2.29
CA HIS A 109 7.97 9.25 -3.04
C HIS A 109 6.68 9.98 -3.44
N GLN A 110 5.72 9.28 -4.06
CA GLN A 110 4.45 9.88 -4.49
C GLN A 110 3.64 10.45 -3.31
N PHE A 111 3.62 9.74 -2.16
CA PHE A 111 3.03 10.27 -0.94
C PHE A 111 3.73 11.52 -0.41
N SER A 112 5.06 11.57 -0.47
CA SER A 112 5.84 12.73 -0.03
C SER A 112 5.59 13.96 -0.89
N VAL A 113 5.51 13.79 -2.21
CA VAL A 113 5.13 14.84 -3.16
C VAL A 113 3.74 15.37 -2.81
N ARG A 114 2.74 14.48 -2.69
CA ARG A 114 1.36 14.91 -2.40
C ARG A 114 1.23 15.59 -1.04
N ALA A 115 1.93 15.10 -0.03
CA ALA A 115 1.95 15.69 1.30
C ALA A 115 2.47 17.14 1.27
N GLY A 116 3.54 17.39 0.50
CA GLY A 116 4.09 18.73 0.29
C GLY A 116 3.12 19.67 -0.44
N GLU A 117 2.37 19.16 -1.42
CA GLU A 117 1.36 19.93 -2.16
C GLU A 117 0.12 20.26 -1.30
N GLU A 118 -0.30 19.34 -0.44
CA GLU A 118 -1.52 19.48 0.37
C GLU A 118 -1.28 20.04 1.78
N GLY A 119 -0.02 20.18 2.21
CA GLY A 119 0.35 20.87 3.44
C GLY A 119 0.26 20.03 4.72
N TYR A 120 0.38 18.70 4.62
CA TYR A 120 0.47 17.80 5.79
C TYR A 120 1.85 17.13 5.86
N SER A 121 2.28 16.71 7.04
CA SER A 121 3.50 15.94 7.24
C SER A 121 3.21 14.45 7.04
N ILE A 122 4.08 13.74 6.32
CA ILE A 122 4.00 12.30 6.17
C ILE A 122 5.20 11.58 6.76
N TYR A 123 4.92 10.53 7.53
CA TYR A 123 5.93 9.74 8.22
C TYR A 123 5.90 8.29 7.74
N PHE A 124 7.09 7.71 7.62
CA PHE A 124 7.27 6.32 7.25
C PHE A 124 8.23 5.68 8.25
N PRO A 125 7.93 4.48 8.76
CA PRO A 125 8.91 3.69 9.49
C PRO A 125 10.15 3.43 8.63
N SER A 126 11.30 3.16 9.27
CA SER A 126 12.46 2.62 8.56
C SER A 126 12.06 1.32 7.86
N PRO A 127 12.61 1.00 6.66
CA PRO A 127 12.23 -0.19 5.90
C PRO A 127 12.23 -1.51 6.70
N ASN A 128 13.14 -1.66 7.66
CA ASN A 128 13.25 -2.84 8.54
C ASN A 128 12.08 -2.99 9.53
N PHE A 129 11.31 -1.92 9.75
CA PHE A 129 10.15 -1.91 10.64
C PHE A 129 8.81 -1.86 9.89
N CYS A 130 8.81 -1.82 8.56
CA CYS A 130 7.58 -1.80 7.76
C CYS A 130 6.91 -3.18 7.69
N THR A 131 7.70 -4.25 7.66
CA THR A 131 7.21 -5.65 7.65
C THR A 131 7.11 -6.21 9.05
N ASP A 132 6.34 -7.29 9.22
CA ASP A 132 6.12 -7.94 10.52
C ASP A 132 7.44 -8.23 11.25
N ASN A 133 7.55 -7.74 12.48
CA ASN A 133 8.74 -7.89 13.32
C ASN A 133 8.36 -7.91 14.80
N ALA A 134 9.18 -8.52 15.66
CA ALA A 134 8.89 -8.56 17.10
C ALA A 134 9.10 -7.21 17.80
N ALA A 135 9.86 -6.28 17.21
CA ALA A 135 10.14 -4.98 17.82
C ALA A 135 8.88 -4.11 17.93
N MET A 136 8.01 -4.13 16.91
CA MET A 136 6.72 -3.41 16.97
C MET A 136 5.79 -4.00 18.06
N ILE A 137 5.81 -5.33 18.26
CA ILE A 137 5.04 -5.99 19.32
C ILE A 137 5.58 -5.61 20.70
N GLY A 138 6.91 -5.64 20.87
CA GLY A 138 7.54 -5.21 22.13
C GLY A 138 7.24 -3.75 22.46
N LYS A 139 7.25 -2.86 21.45
CA LYS A 139 6.92 -1.44 21.64
C LYS A 139 5.44 -1.25 21.99
N ALA A 140 4.53 -1.95 21.32
CA ALA A 140 3.09 -1.92 21.65
C ALA A 140 2.84 -2.43 23.06
N GLY A 141 3.43 -3.57 23.44
CA GLY A 141 3.32 -4.13 24.80
C GLY A 141 3.85 -3.19 25.88
N LEU A 142 4.95 -2.48 25.61
CA LEU A 142 5.46 -1.45 26.51
C LEU A 142 4.45 -0.30 26.69
N PHE A 143 3.80 0.17 25.61
CA PHE A 143 2.75 1.20 25.72
C PHE A 143 1.56 0.72 26.55
N HIS A 144 1.08 -0.51 26.33
CA HIS A 144 0.01 -1.11 27.13
C HIS A 144 0.41 -1.17 28.62
N LEU A 145 1.61 -1.70 28.91
CA LEU A 145 2.11 -1.81 30.29
C LEU A 145 2.25 -0.43 30.97
N GLN A 146 2.70 0.59 30.24
CA GLN A 146 2.80 1.97 30.75
C GLN A 146 1.43 2.58 31.09
N ASN A 147 0.37 2.14 30.41
CA ASN A 147 -1.01 2.52 30.72
C ASN A 147 -1.66 1.65 31.81
N GLY A 148 -0.92 0.71 32.40
CA GLY A 148 -1.45 -0.25 33.37
C GLY A 148 -2.32 -1.35 32.76
N GLU A 149 -2.24 -1.54 31.44
CA GLU A 149 -2.99 -2.56 30.72
C GLU A 149 -2.18 -3.87 30.68
N CYS A 150 -2.69 -4.90 31.35
CA CYS A 150 -2.10 -6.24 31.38
C CYS A 150 -3.17 -7.27 31.07
N SER A 151 -2.82 -8.26 30.25
CA SER A 151 -3.69 -9.42 29.99
C SER A 151 -3.55 -10.47 31.10
N SER A 152 -4.62 -11.20 31.35
CA SER A 152 -4.65 -12.35 32.26
C SER A 152 -4.02 -13.59 31.62
N PHE A 153 -3.73 -14.61 32.45
CA PHE A 153 -3.09 -15.86 32.00
C PHE A 153 -3.96 -16.76 31.12
N ASP A 154 -5.26 -16.47 31.01
CA ASP A 154 -6.22 -17.15 30.14
C ASP A 154 -6.36 -16.48 28.76
N LEU A 155 -5.52 -15.48 28.45
CA LEU A 155 -5.50 -14.85 27.13
C LEU A 155 -5.25 -15.89 26.03
N ASP A 156 -6.13 -15.91 25.03
CA ASP A 156 -6.01 -16.77 23.86
C ASP A 156 -5.87 -15.94 22.57
N ALA A 157 -5.42 -16.58 21.50
CA ALA A 157 -5.31 -15.96 20.19
C ALA A 157 -6.69 -15.62 19.62
N ILE A 158 -6.87 -14.38 19.16
CA ILE A 158 -8.08 -13.91 18.49
C ILE A 158 -7.72 -13.63 17.01
N PRO A 159 -8.00 -14.57 16.07
CA PRO A 159 -7.54 -14.45 14.68
C PRO A 159 -8.15 -13.25 13.92
N ASN A 160 -9.32 -12.80 14.35
CA ASN A 160 -10.06 -11.68 13.75
C ASN A 160 -10.12 -10.48 14.71
N LEU A 161 -9.07 -10.29 15.53
CA LEU A 161 -9.01 -9.16 16.45
C LEU A 161 -9.06 -7.86 15.65
N ASN A 162 -10.09 -7.04 15.91
CA ASN A 162 -10.22 -5.74 15.26
C ASN A 162 -9.40 -4.70 16.03
N LEU A 163 -8.68 -3.86 15.30
CA LEU A 163 -8.20 -2.60 15.85
C LEU A 163 -9.44 -1.77 16.20
N LYS A 164 -9.51 -1.24 17.42
CA LYS A 164 -10.57 -0.30 17.79
C LYS A 164 -10.53 0.86 16.80
N ALA A 165 -11.65 1.11 16.11
CA ALA A 165 -11.82 2.36 15.40
C ALA A 165 -11.74 3.50 16.42
N ILE A 166 -11.05 4.57 16.07
CA ILE A 166 -11.19 5.83 16.78
C ILE A 166 -12.48 6.44 16.22
N ASP A 167 -13.55 6.42 17.01
CA ASP A 167 -14.81 7.12 16.70
C ASP A 167 -14.63 8.64 16.72
#